data_AF-A0AAD9NBF8-F1
#
_entry.id   AF-A0AAD9NBF8-F1
#
_cell.length_a   1.000
_cell.length_b   1.000
_cell.length_c   1.000
_cell.angle_alpha   90.00
_cell.angle_beta   90.00
_cell.angle_gamma   90.00
#
_symmetry.space_group_name_H-M   'P 1'
#
loop_
_entity.id
_entity.type
_entity.pdbx_description
1 polymer ?
#
loop_
_entity_poly.entity_id
_entity_poly.type
_entity_poly.pdbx_seq_one_letter_code
_entity_poly.pdbx_strand_id
1 'polypeptide(L)'
;MSFTGRLWDVESQSPYFSYKKHKGSGGVYQVWYDDAPSLTPKYKFADHMHLRGVGVFQVDTLDYTDTPEGKQERADMWGALPDRK
;
A
#
# COMPACT_ATOMS: atom_id res chain seq x y z
N MET A 1 -18.75 -2.46 -1.33
CA MET A 1 -18.22 -1.17 -1.80
C MET A 1 -17.77 -0.36 -0.61
N SER A 2 -16.60 0.27 -0.69
CA SER A 2 -16.14 1.25 0.30
C SER A 2 -17.11 2.43 0.36
N PHE A 3 -17.32 2.99 1.54
CA PHE A 3 -18.12 4.22 1.72
C PHE A 3 -17.26 5.41 2.14
N THR A 4 -15.98 5.20 2.48
CA THR A 4 -15.06 6.28 2.87
C THR A 4 -14.11 6.71 1.76
N GLY A 5 -13.93 5.88 0.73
CA GLY A 5 -12.75 5.99 -0.15
C GLY A 5 -11.46 5.75 0.64
N ARG A 6 -10.31 6.12 0.05
CA ARG A 6 -9.00 6.06 0.71
C ARG A 6 -8.89 7.17 1.76
N LEU A 7 -8.56 6.78 2.98
CA LEU A 7 -8.19 7.64 4.09
C LEU A 7 -6.70 7.44 4.41
N TRP A 8 -6.09 8.41 5.07
CA TRP A 8 -4.68 8.38 5.49
C TRP A 8 -4.59 8.58 6.99
N ASP A 9 -3.84 7.71 7.66
CA ASP A 9 -3.51 7.86 9.07
C ASP A 9 -2.11 8.47 9.23
N VAL A 10 -2.02 9.58 9.97
CA VAL A 10 -0.78 10.35 10.09
C VAL A 10 0.24 9.65 10.99
N GLU A 11 -0.21 8.96 12.03
CA GLU A 11 0.67 8.32 13.02
C GLU A 11 1.35 7.08 12.45
N SER A 12 0.58 6.20 11.81
CA SER A 12 1.08 4.98 11.17
C SER A 12 1.62 5.21 9.75
N GLN A 13 1.40 6.40 9.18
CA GLN A 13 1.71 6.72 7.79
C GLN A 13 1.20 5.66 6.80
N SER A 14 -0.03 5.20 7.01
CA SER A 14 -0.62 4.10 6.26
C SER A 14 -2.03 4.43 5.77
N PRO A 15 -2.41 3.99 4.55
CA PRO A 15 -3.74 4.16 4.05
C PRO A 15 -4.71 3.13 4.63
N TYR A 16 -5.97 3.52 4.70
CA TYR A 16 -7.05 2.62 5.02
C TYR A 16 -8.37 3.02 4.36
N PHE A 17 -9.34 2.13 4.36
CA PHE A 17 -10.72 2.46 4.00
C PHE A 17 -11.71 1.61 4.80
N SER A 18 -12.95 2.09 4.91
CA SER A 18 -14.03 1.35 5.54
C SER A 18 -15.11 0.96 4.53
N TYR A 19 -15.64 -0.25 4.69
CA TYR A 19 -16.71 -0.77 3.86
C TYR A 19 -17.75 -1.54 4.70
N LYS A 20 -18.94 -1.71 4.12
CA LYS A 20 -19.98 -2.62 4.65
C LYS A 20 -20.11 -3.80 3.69
N LYS A 21 -20.20 -5.01 4.23
CA LYS A 21 -20.31 -6.24 3.43
C LYS A 21 -21.60 -6.24 2.60
N HIS A 22 -22.73 -5.84 3.19
CA HIS A 22 -24.03 -5.71 2.52
C HIS A 22 -24.76 -4.44 2.96
N LYS A 23 -25.62 -3.87 2.10
CA LYS A 23 -26.54 -2.79 2.51
C LYS A 23 -27.48 -3.35 3.59
N GLY A 24 -27.39 -2.83 4.81
CA GLY A 24 -28.18 -3.29 5.97
C GLY A 24 -27.44 -4.21 6.94
N SER A 25 -26.22 -4.69 6.63
CA SER A 25 -25.40 -5.36 7.64
C SER A 25 -24.85 -4.32 8.62
N GLY A 26 -25.03 -4.55 9.93
CA GLY A 26 -24.58 -3.62 10.98
C GLY A 26 -23.05 -3.47 11.08
N GLY A 27 -22.28 -4.46 10.61
CA GLY A 27 -20.83 -4.44 10.67
C GLY A 27 -20.18 -3.46 9.71
N VAL A 28 -19.34 -2.57 10.26
CA VAL A 28 -18.34 -1.79 9.51
C VAL A 28 -17.01 -2.53 9.57
N TYR A 29 -16.39 -2.73 8.41
CA TYR A 29 -15.08 -3.38 8.28
C TYR A 29 -14.07 -2.36 7.77
N GLN A 30 -12.82 -2.48 8.23
CA GLN A 30 -11.73 -1.62 7.82
C GLN A 30 -10.63 -2.46 7.18
N VAL A 31 -10.03 -1.92 6.12
CA VAL A 31 -8.85 -2.50 5.46
C VAL A 31 -7.73 -1.50 5.57
N TRP A 32 -6.60 -1.95 6.11
CA TRP A 32 -5.33 -1.25 6.11
C TRP A 32 -4.41 -1.96 5.12
N TYR A 33 -3.63 -1.20 4.39
CA TYR A 33 -2.77 -1.73 3.35
C TYR A 33 -1.55 -0.84 3.17
N ASP A 34 -0.63 -1.27 2.32
CA ASP A 34 0.51 -0.48 1.89
C ASP A 34 0.35 -0.07 0.43
N ASP A 35 0.69 1.18 0.13
CA ASP A 35 0.88 1.72 -1.22
C ASP A 35 2.26 2.38 -1.33
N ALA A 36 2.63 2.85 -2.53
CA ALA A 36 3.93 3.47 -2.75
C ALA A 36 4.23 4.63 -1.76
N PRO A 37 3.29 5.56 -1.49
CA PRO A 37 3.45 6.56 -0.43
C PRO A 37 3.74 6.01 0.97
N SER A 38 3.04 4.96 1.43
CA SER A 38 3.29 4.40 2.77
C SER A 38 4.55 3.54 2.85
N LEU A 39 5.02 2.98 1.73
CA LEU A 39 6.23 2.18 1.66
C LEU A 39 7.51 3.03 1.57
N THR A 40 7.46 4.16 0.85
CA THR A 40 8.59 5.09 0.70
C THR A 40 9.29 5.44 2.02
N PRO A 41 8.60 5.88 3.09
CA PRO A 41 9.26 6.20 4.36
C PRO A 41 9.86 4.95 5.03
N LYS A 42 9.26 3.76 4.86
CA LYS A 42 9.81 2.50 5.40
C LYS A 42 11.14 2.15 4.71
N TYR A 43 11.22 2.34 3.39
CA TYR A 43 12.44 2.13 2.64
C TYR A 43 13.53 3.14 2.99
N LYS A 44 13.17 4.43 3.10
CA LYS A 44 14.10 5.48 3.57
C LYS A 44 14.61 5.20 4.97
N PHE A 45 13.76 4.71 5.86
CA PHE A 45 14.17 4.32 7.21
C PHE A 45 15.17 3.15 7.18
N ALA A 46 14.92 2.12 6.37
CA ALA A 46 15.86 1.01 6.23
C ALA A 46 17.22 1.47 5.70
N ASP A 47 17.24 2.40 4.74
CA ASP A 47 18.46 3.01 4.22
C ASP A 47 19.20 3.85 5.27
N HIS A 48 18.47 4.73 5.97
CA HIS A 48 18.99 5.56 7.07
C HIS A 48 19.60 4.73 8.21
N MET A 49 19.02 3.56 8.50
CA MET A 49 19.50 2.64 9.52
C MET A 49 20.61 1.71 9.03
N HIS A 50 21.09 1.90 7.79
CA HIS A 50 22.11 1.05 7.15
C HIS A 50 21.74 -0.44 7.11
N LEU A 51 20.45 -0.74 6.99
CA LEU A 51 20.00 -2.11 6.83
C LEU A 51 20.33 -2.62 5.43
N ARG A 52 20.62 -3.93 5.33
CA ARG A 52 20.97 -4.56 4.05
C ARG A 52 19.86 -4.45 3.00
N GLY A 53 18.60 -4.28 3.38
CA GLY A 53 17.48 -4.12 2.44
C GLY A 53 16.15 -4.41 3.11
N VAL A 54 15.11 -4.56 2.28
CA VAL A 54 13.74 -4.88 2.71
C VAL A 54 13.27 -6.13 1.97
N GLY A 55 12.65 -7.06 2.71
CA GLY A 55 11.98 -8.22 2.14
C GLY A 55 10.49 -7.94 1.94
N VAL A 56 9.91 -8.40 0.82
CA VAL A 56 8.50 -8.17 0.47
C VAL A 56 7.72 -9.49 0.57
N PHE A 57 6.56 -9.46 1.22
CA PHE A 57 5.61 -10.58 1.28
C PHE A 57 4.20 -10.10 0.89
N GLN A 58 3.57 -10.55 -0.19
CA GLN A 58 4.17 -11.30 -1.31
C GLN A 58 4.00 -10.52 -2.60
N VAL A 59 5.02 -10.58 -3.47
CA VAL A 59 5.06 -9.78 -4.70
C VAL A 59 3.94 -10.12 -5.68
N ASP A 60 3.38 -11.33 -5.57
CA ASP A 60 2.32 -11.86 -6.42
C ASP A 60 0.92 -11.27 -6.13
N THR A 61 0.77 -10.47 -5.06
CA THR A 61 -0.53 -9.83 -4.74
C THR A 61 -0.73 -8.47 -5.37
N LEU A 62 0.27 -7.94 -6.10
CA LEU A 62 0.05 -6.77 -6.96
C LEU A 62 -0.84 -7.14 -8.14
N ASP A 63 -1.57 -6.17 -8.69
CA ASP A 63 -2.25 -6.36 -9.96
C ASP A 63 -1.21 -6.53 -11.08
N TYR A 64 -1.11 -7.71 -11.69
CA TYR A 64 -0.26 -8.01 -12.85
C TYR A 64 -1.03 -8.02 -14.19
N THR A 65 -2.30 -7.61 -14.19
CA THR A 65 -3.04 -7.47 -15.44
C THR A 65 -2.44 -6.36 -16.31
N ASP A 66 -2.69 -6.43 -17.62
CA ASP A 66 -2.21 -5.45 -18.59
C ASP A 66 -3.06 -4.17 -18.68
N THR A 67 -3.91 -3.94 -17.67
CA THR A 67 -4.69 -2.71 -17.52
C THR A 67 -3.78 -1.50 -17.27
N PRO A 68 -4.19 -0.29 -17.66
CA PRO A 68 -3.47 0.93 -17.29
C PRO A 68 -3.26 1.06 -15.78
N GLU A 69 -4.27 0.69 -14.99
CA GLU A 69 -4.26 0.77 -13.53
C GLU A 69 -3.23 -0.19 -12.94
N GLY A 70 -3.23 -1.47 -13.35
CA GLY A 70 -2.25 -2.44 -12.87
C GLY A 70 -0.82 -2.07 -13.28
N LYS A 71 -0.62 -1.55 -14.50
CA LYS A 71 0.70 -1.07 -14.94
C LYS A 71 1.20 0.10 -14.09
N GLN A 72 0.33 1.06 -13.78
CA GLN A 72 0.66 2.20 -12.94
C GLN A 72 0.97 1.76 -11.50
N GLU A 73 0.15 0.89 -10.91
CA GLU A 73 0.37 0.35 -9.57
C GLU A 73 1.76 -0.31 -9.47
N ARG A 74 2.10 -1.18 -10.43
CA ARG A 74 3.43 -1.82 -10.45
C ARG A 74 4.54 -0.78 -10.59
N ALA A 75 4.40 0.18 -11.49
CA ALA A 75 5.41 1.23 -11.67
C ALA A 75 5.64 2.04 -10.39
N ASP A 76 4.56 2.42 -9.69
CA ASP A 76 4.63 3.18 -8.44
C ASP A 76 5.24 2.36 -7.31
N MET A 77 4.79 1.11 -7.12
CA MET A 77 5.24 0.24 -6.04
C MET A 77 6.73 -0.12 -6.19
N TRP A 78 7.17 -0.48 -7.40
CA TRP A 78 8.58 -0.77 -7.66
C TRP A 78 9.44 0.49 -7.71
N GLY A 79 8.90 1.61 -8.19
CA GLY A 79 9.57 2.90 -8.22
C GLY A 79 9.77 3.53 -6.84
N ALA A 80 9.06 3.06 -5.82
CA ALA A 80 9.27 3.51 -4.44
C ALA A 80 10.58 2.96 -3.83
N LEU A 81 11.11 1.85 -4.34
CA LEU A 81 12.38 1.29 -3.86
C LEU A 81 13.53 2.27 -4.09
N PRO A 82 14.50 2.35 -3.17
CA PRO A 82 15.61 3.28 -3.30
C PRO A 82 16.56 2.87 -4.42
N ASP A 83 17.04 3.84 -5.19
CA ASP A 83 18.10 3.66 -6.16
C ASP A 83 19.39 3.25 -5.44
N ARG A 84 19.75 1.96 -5.53
CA ARG A 84 21.04 1.47 -5.04
C ARG A 84 22.01 1.35 -6.20
N LYS A 85 23.13 2.09 -6.09
CA LYS A 85 24.29 1.98 -6.97
C LYS A 85 25.16 0.80 -6.57
#